data_AF-A0A519T6Y5-F1
#
_entry.id   AF-A0A519T6Y5-F1
#
_cell.length_a   1.000
_cell.length_b   1.000
_cell.length_c   1.000
_cell.angle_alpha   90.00
_cell.angle_beta   90.00
_cell.angle_gamma   90.00
#
_symmetry.space_group_name_H-M   'P 1'
#
loop_
_entity.id
_entity.type
_entity.pdbx_description
1 polymer ?
#
loop_
_entity_poly.entity_id
_entity_poly.type
_entity_poly.pdbx_seq_one_letter_code
_entity_poly.pdbx_strand_id
1 'polypeptide(L)'
;MSLSKLFLFAKNTDASASIRGYQYQVFKTVETWLENYLDQVDEAIYCDYEEDIFQHNELTQAATFRQLKLYSTPFSFRSEEIQKAVAHFFMLHVKTDYAAKDKEFVFEANSRIAEPREGNESDTLLRWVVNQEALPDALLTECAKKVKALCGISVCMCCT
;
A
#
# COMPACT_ATOMS: atom_id res chain seq x y z
N MET A 1 -31.63 -39.15 -4.31
CA MET A 1 -30.66 -38.18 -4.88
C MET A 1 -29.76 -37.70 -3.76
N SER A 2 -28.43 -37.79 -3.87
CA SER A 2 -27.56 -37.30 -2.79
C SER A 2 -27.46 -35.78 -2.86
N LEU A 3 -27.54 -35.11 -1.70
CA LEU A 3 -27.37 -33.67 -1.51
C LEU A 3 -26.07 -33.13 -2.14
N SER A 4 -25.07 -33.99 -2.29
CA SER A 4 -23.78 -33.71 -2.95
C SER A 4 -23.92 -33.18 -4.38
N LYS A 5 -25.00 -33.54 -5.10
CA LYS A 5 -25.24 -33.09 -6.48
C LYS A 5 -25.86 -31.68 -6.58
N LEU A 6 -26.34 -31.09 -5.48
CA LEU A 6 -26.94 -29.74 -5.47
C LEU A 6 -25.90 -28.62 -5.42
N PHE A 7 -24.69 -28.88 -4.90
CA PHE A 7 -23.59 -27.90 -4.87
C PHE A 7 -23.10 -27.51 -6.27
N LEU A 8 -23.33 -28.34 -7.28
CA LEU A 8 -22.97 -28.04 -8.67
C LEU A 8 -23.81 -26.89 -9.26
N PHE A 9 -24.96 -26.57 -8.63
CA PHE A 9 -25.83 -25.46 -8.99
C PHE A 9 -25.72 -24.27 -8.03
N ALA A 10 -24.81 -24.33 -7.04
CA ALA A 10 -24.57 -23.20 -6.17
C ALA A 10 -23.95 -22.07 -7.00
N LYS A 11 -24.74 -21.01 -7.23
CA LYS A 11 -24.26 -19.81 -7.89
C LYS A 11 -23.21 -19.18 -7.00
N ASN A 12 -22.07 -18.79 -7.57
CA ASN A 12 -21.10 -18.01 -6.82
C ASN A 12 -21.74 -16.68 -6.40
N THR A 13 -21.95 -16.50 -5.09
CA THR A 13 -22.52 -15.29 -4.48
C THR A 13 -21.44 -14.35 -3.98
N ASP A 14 -20.16 -14.66 -4.18
CA ASP A 14 -19.07 -13.81 -3.74
C ASP A 14 -19.09 -12.48 -4.49
N ALA A 15 -18.87 -11.42 -3.74
CA ALA A 15 -18.58 -10.12 -4.32
C ALA A 15 -17.33 -10.21 -5.19
N SER A 16 -17.34 -9.51 -6.32
CA SER A 16 -16.17 -9.42 -7.21
C SER A 16 -14.98 -8.79 -6.46
N ALA A 17 -13.76 -9.07 -6.93
CA ALA A 17 -12.55 -8.55 -6.32
C ALA A 17 -12.58 -7.01 -6.18
N SER A 18 -13.09 -6.30 -7.18
CA SER A 18 -13.23 -4.85 -7.18
C SER A 18 -14.18 -4.35 -6.08
N ILE A 19 -15.34 -4.99 -5.91
CA ILE A 19 -16.30 -4.62 -4.86
C ILE A 19 -15.68 -4.84 -3.48
N ARG A 20 -14.97 -5.95 -3.28
CA ARG A 20 -14.28 -6.23 -2.02
C ARG A 20 -13.18 -5.22 -1.72
N GLY A 21 -12.39 -4.84 -2.73
CA GLY A 21 -11.35 -3.82 -2.58
C GLY A 21 -11.93 -2.46 -2.19
N TYR A 22 -12.97 -2.02 -2.89
CA TYR A 22 -13.65 -0.76 -2.59
C TYR A 22 -14.28 -0.76 -1.17
N GLN A 23 -14.95 -1.84 -0.79
CA GLN A 23 -15.52 -1.96 0.56
C GLN A 23 -14.43 -1.95 1.64
N TYR A 24 -13.30 -2.62 1.38
CA TYR A 24 -12.16 -2.62 2.30
C TYR A 24 -11.60 -1.21 2.51
N GLN A 25 -11.46 -0.42 1.43
CA GLN A 25 -11.06 0.98 1.50
C GLN A 25 -12.04 1.81 2.36
N VAL A 26 -13.35 1.65 2.14
CA VAL A 26 -14.35 2.36 2.96
C VAL A 26 -14.23 2.00 4.44
N PHE A 27 -14.07 0.71 4.78
CA PHE A 27 -13.92 0.31 6.17
C PHE A 27 -12.64 0.87 6.80
N LYS A 28 -11.53 0.88 6.05
CA LYS A 28 -10.26 1.46 6.51
C LYS A 28 -10.34 2.96 6.74
N THR A 29 -11.04 3.69 5.86
CA THR A 29 -11.30 5.12 6.07
C THR A 29 -12.10 5.35 7.36
N VAL A 30 -13.15 4.57 7.61
CA VAL A 30 -13.98 4.71 8.81
C VAL A 30 -13.20 4.36 10.07
N GLU A 31 -12.39 3.30 10.04
CA GLU A 31 -11.47 2.92 11.12
C GLU A 31 -10.51 4.08 11.45
N THR A 32 -9.84 4.62 10.43
CA THR A 32 -8.92 5.76 10.58
C THR A 32 -9.63 7.00 11.15
N TRP A 33 -10.84 7.29 10.68
CA TRP A 33 -11.64 8.40 11.19
C TRP A 33 -12.00 8.23 12.68
N LEU A 34 -12.35 7.00 13.09
CA LEU A 34 -12.66 6.69 14.48
C LEU A 34 -11.40 6.83 15.37
N GLU A 35 -10.25 6.35 14.90
CA GLU A 35 -8.97 6.51 15.59
C GLU A 35 -8.63 7.99 15.78
N ASN A 36 -8.70 8.78 14.71
CA ASN A 36 -8.48 10.23 14.77
C ASN A 36 -9.44 10.93 15.76
N TYR A 37 -10.71 10.53 15.78
CA TYR A 37 -11.68 11.05 16.74
C TYR A 37 -11.32 10.71 18.19
N LEU A 38 -10.90 9.47 18.46
CA LEU A 38 -10.49 9.04 19.79
C LEU A 38 -9.22 9.75 20.26
N ASP A 39 -8.26 9.93 19.36
CA ASP A 39 -6.96 10.56 19.63
C ASP A 39 -6.98 12.08 19.56
N GLN A 40 -8.15 12.69 19.27
CA GLN A 40 -8.34 14.13 19.10
C GLN A 40 -7.43 14.73 18.01
N VAL A 41 -7.19 13.95 16.95
CA VAL A 41 -6.42 14.36 15.76
C VAL A 41 -7.38 15.00 14.76
N ASP A 42 -7.18 16.28 14.46
CA ASP A 42 -7.95 17.00 13.46
C ASP A 42 -7.29 16.89 12.08
N GLU A 43 -7.74 15.92 11.29
CA GLU A 43 -7.25 15.62 9.96
C GLU A 43 -8.39 15.47 8.96
N ALA A 44 -8.19 16.05 7.78
CA ALA A 44 -9.07 15.81 6.64
C ALA A 44 -8.70 14.48 5.97
N ILE A 45 -9.67 13.59 5.83
CA ILE A 45 -9.52 12.29 5.16
C ILE A 45 -10.26 12.30 3.84
N TYR A 46 -9.54 12.04 2.76
CA TYR A 46 -10.04 11.96 1.39
C TYR A 46 -9.92 10.53 0.88
N CYS A 47 -10.98 10.02 0.25
CA CYS A 47 -10.98 8.71 -0.39
C CYS A 47 -10.80 8.87 -1.90
N ASP A 48 -10.06 7.95 -2.53
CA ASP A 48 -9.86 7.92 -3.99
C ASP A 48 -9.32 9.27 -4.52
N TYR A 49 -8.33 9.81 -3.80
CA TYR A 49 -7.71 11.09 -4.10
C TYR A 49 -6.20 10.98 -3.94
N GLU A 50 -5.48 11.12 -5.06
CA GLU A 50 -4.05 10.82 -5.23
C GLU A 50 -3.70 9.34 -4.98
N GLU A 51 -4.18 8.74 -3.90
CA GLU A 51 -4.12 7.32 -3.56
C GLU A 51 -5.48 6.82 -3.05
N ASP A 52 -5.53 5.57 -2.58
CA ASP A 52 -6.75 4.98 -2.02
C ASP A 52 -7.26 5.81 -0.82
N ILE A 53 -6.38 6.25 0.08
CA ILE A 53 -6.73 7.19 1.16
C ILE A 53 -5.64 8.26 1.27
N PHE A 54 -6.04 9.52 1.29
CA PHE A 54 -5.17 10.65 1.57
C PHE A 54 -5.62 11.37 2.85
N GLN A 55 -4.69 11.55 3.78
CA GLN A 55 -4.91 12.30 5.01
C GLN A 55 -4.07 13.57 5.01
N HIS A 56 -4.65 14.66 5.49
CA HIS A 56 -3.95 15.93 5.61
C HIS A 56 -4.32 16.65 6.89
N ASN A 57 -3.29 17.07 7.64
CA ASN A 57 -3.41 17.94 8.79
C ASN A 57 -2.99 19.36 8.40
N GLU A 58 -3.91 20.32 8.44
CA GLU A 58 -3.61 21.71 8.07
C GLU A 58 -2.69 22.41 9.08
N LEU A 59 -2.71 22.02 10.35
CA LEU A 59 -1.91 22.68 11.39
C LEU A 59 -0.46 22.21 11.38
N THR A 60 -0.24 20.90 11.27
CA THR A 60 1.12 20.31 11.27
C THR A 60 1.72 20.21 9.87
N GLN A 61 0.91 20.40 8.82
CA GLN A 61 1.26 20.13 7.42
C GLN A 61 1.64 18.66 7.15
N ALA A 62 1.23 17.75 8.03
CA ALA A 62 1.39 16.31 7.82
C ALA A 62 0.45 15.83 6.70
N ALA A 63 0.99 15.00 5.82
CA ALA A 63 0.31 14.43 4.67
C ALA A 63 0.62 12.94 4.55
N THR A 64 -0.37 12.10 4.80
CA THR A 64 -0.22 10.65 4.72
C THR A 64 -0.94 10.13 3.49
N PHE A 65 -0.20 9.49 2.60
CA PHE A 65 -0.70 8.83 1.39
C PHE A 65 -0.74 7.33 1.63
N ARG A 66 -1.95 6.74 1.64
CA ARG A 66 -2.13 5.30 1.88
C ARG A 66 -2.61 4.60 0.63
N GLN A 67 -1.88 3.56 0.25
CA GLN A 67 -2.31 2.61 -0.76
C GLN A 67 -2.73 1.30 -0.11
N LEU A 68 -3.95 0.85 -0.40
CA LEU A 68 -4.57 -0.34 0.16
C LEU A 68 -4.64 -1.44 -0.90
N LYS A 69 -4.13 -2.63 -0.58
CA LYS A 69 -4.21 -3.79 -1.48
C LYS A 69 -4.85 -4.99 -0.81
N LEU A 70 -5.90 -5.49 -1.46
CA LEU A 70 -6.54 -6.75 -1.09
C LEU A 70 -5.98 -7.88 -1.96
N TYR A 71 -4.97 -8.59 -1.48
CA TYR A 71 -4.40 -9.76 -2.14
C TYR A 71 -5.06 -11.06 -1.71
N SER A 72 -5.15 -11.98 -2.67
CA SER A 72 -5.45 -13.39 -2.40
C SER A 72 -4.19 -14.22 -2.12
N THR A 73 -3.00 -13.71 -2.46
CA THR A 73 -1.72 -14.39 -2.33
C THR A 73 -0.67 -13.55 -1.60
N PRO A 74 0.37 -14.16 -1.03
CA PRO A 74 1.51 -13.42 -0.47
C PRO A 74 2.26 -12.63 -1.54
N PHE A 75 2.83 -11.49 -1.17
CA PHE A 75 3.56 -10.59 -2.07
C PHE A 75 5.02 -10.42 -1.68
N SER A 76 5.83 -9.85 -2.57
CA SER A 76 7.26 -9.62 -2.37
C SER A 76 7.69 -8.32 -3.03
N PHE A 77 8.96 -7.92 -2.87
CA PHE A 77 9.48 -6.71 -3.52
C PHE A 77 9.41 -6.78 -5.07
N ARG A 78 9.33 -7.99 -5.63
CA ARG A 78 9.14 -8.21 -7.07
C ARG A 78 7.69 -8.19 -7.53
N SER A 79 6.73 -8.15 -6.63
CA SER A 79 5.33 -8.02 -7.00
C SER A 79 5.12 -6.70 -7.73
N GLU A 80 4.50 -6.77 -8.90
CA GLU A 80 4.31 -5.61 -9.80
C GLU A 80 3.61 -4.47 -9.08
N GLU A 81 2.66 -4.80 -8.22
CA GLU A 81 1.88 -3.85 -7.44
C GLU A 81 2.74 -3.11 -6.41
N ILE A 82 3.73 -3.77 -5.79
CA ILE A 82 4.69 -3.12 -4.87
C ILE A 82 5.60 -2.16 -5.65
N GLN A 83 6.05 -2.59 -6.83
CA GLN A 83 6.89 -1.73 -7.67
C GLN A 83 6.13 -0.49 -8.15
N LYS A 84 4.87 -0.67 -8.55
CA LYS A 84 3.96 0.42 -8.93
C LYS A 84 3.69 1.35 -7.73
N ALA A 85 3.43 0.80 -6.55
CA ALA A 85 3.25 1.57 -5.32
C ALA A 85 4.45 2.46 -5.02
N VAL A 86 5.65 1.86 -4.99
CA VAL A 86 6.90 2.56 -4.71
C VAL A 86 7.17 3.65 -5.76
N ALA A 87 6.95 3.35 -7.04
CA ALA A 87 7.12 4.34 -8.10
C ALA A 87 6.12 5.50 -7.95
N HIS A 88 4.87 5.22 -7.62
CA HIS A 88 3.85 6.24 -7.45
C HIS A 88 4.09 7.12 -6.22
N PHE A 89 4.45 6.53 -5.08
CA PHE A 89 4.88 7.27 -3.89
C PHE A 89 6.07 8.18 -4.19
N PHE A 90 7.04 7.73 -4.98
CA PHE A 90 8.14 8.59 -5.42
C PHE A 90 7.66 9.78 -6.26
N MET A 91 6.70 9.57 -7.17
CA MET A 91 6.09 10.66 -7.95
C MET A 91 5.38 11.68 -7.06
N LEU A 92 4.62 11.22 -6.06
CA LEU A 92 3.96 12.09 -5.08
C LEU A 92 4.97 12.85 -4.22
N HIS A 93 6.09 12.20 -3.87
CA HIS A 93 7.16 12.84 -3.12
C HIS A 93 7.80 14.02 -3.87
N VAL A 94 8.01 13.89 -5.19
CA VAL A 94 8.62 14.93 -6.02
C VAL A 94 7.63 16.00 -6.50
N LYS A 95 6.32 15.76 -6.38
CA LYS A 95 5.27 16.70 -6.79
C LYS A 95 5.36 17.99 -5.97
N THR A 96 5.47 19.12 -6.66
CA THR A 96 5.68 20.44 -6.04
C THR A 96 4.55 20.87 -5.12
N ASP A 97 3.33 20.41 -5.40
CA ASP A 97 2.12 20.71 -4.63
C ASP A 97 2.22 20.23 -3.18
N TYR A 98 3.09 19.25 -2.91
CA TYR A 98 3.34 18.69 -1.58
C TYR A 98 4.75 19.00 -1.05
N ALA A 99 5.50 19.92 -1.68
CA ALA A 99 6.89 20.20 -1.31
C ALA A 99 7.02 20.70 0.13
N ALA A 100 6.07 21.51 0.61
CA ALA A 100 6.04 22.05 1.96
C ALA A 100 5.42 21.12 3.01
N LYS A 101 4.90 19.95 2.59
CA LYS A 101 4.25 18.99 3.49
C LYS A 101 5.23 17.97 4.05
N ASP A 102 5.00 17.57 5.29
CA ASP A 102 5.66 16.42 5.91
C ASP A 102 4.95 15.15 5.42
N LYS A 103 5.62 14.38 4.57
CA LYS A 103 5.00 13.33 3.76
C LYS A 103 5.28 11.95 4.33
N GLU A 104 4.22 11.19 4.58
CA GLU A 104 4.28 9.78 4.92
C GLU A 104 3.61 8.95 3.82
N PHE A 105 4.21 7.81 3.49
CA PHE A 105 3.70 6.88 2.49
C PHE A 105 3.47 5.52 3.11
N VAL A 106 2.23 5.07 3.12
CA VAL A 106 1.81 3.83 3.77
C VAL A 106 1.30 2.86 2.72
N PHE A 107 1.89 1.68 2.67
CA PHE A 107 1.36 0.57 1.90
C PHE A 107 0.76 -0.45 2.86
N GLU A 108 -0.54 -0.69 2.76
CA GLU A 108 -1.26 -1.63 3.60
C GLU A 108 -1.86 -2.74 2.75
N ALA A 109 -1.73 -3.98 3.24
CA ALA A 109 -2.32 -5.13 2.59
C ALA A 109 -2.87 -6.14 3.60
N ASN A 110 -3.92 -6.86 3.20
CA ASN A 110 -4.54 -7.92 4.00
C ASN A 110 -3.76 -9.26 3.97
N SER A 111 -2.63 -9.29 3.26
CA SER A 111 -1.86 -10.51 2.99
C SER A 111 -0.46 -10.39 3.58
N ARG A 112 0.18 -11.55 3.76
CA ARG A 112 1.54 -11.62 4.30
C ARG A 112 2.59 -11.43 3.22
N ILE A 113 3.80 -11.09 3.64
CA ILE A 113 4.99 -11.16 2.79
C ILE A 113 5.27 -12.63 2.45
N ALA A 114 5.66 -12.89 1.20
CA ALA A 114 6.01 -14.21 0.72
C ALA A 114 7.26 -14.77 1.41
N GLU A 115 7.31 -16.08 1.59
CA GLU A 115 8.50 -16.75 2.11
C GLU A 115 9.76 -16.45 1.27
N PRO A 116 10.93 -16.27 1.88
CA PRO A 116 12.20 -16.09 1.16
C PRO A 116 12.41 -17.21 0.14
N ARG A 117 12.50 -16.84 -1.14
CA ARG A 117 12.86 -17.74 -2.23
C ARG A 117 13.88 -17.05 -3.12
N GLU A 118 14.70 -17.83 -3.80
CA GLU A 118 15.69 -17.28 -4.71
C GLU A 118 15.02 -16.37 -5.75
N GLY A 119 15.44 -15.10 -5.77
CA GLY A 119 14.96 -14.12 -6.74
C GLY A 119 13.58 -13.49 -6.46
N ASN A 120 12.88 -13.76 -5.35
CA ASN A 120 11.65 -12.99 -5.03
C ASN A 120 11.92 -11.74 -4.16
N GLU A 121 13.12 -11.64 -3.58
CA GLU A 121 13.56 -10.51 -2.75
C GLU A 121 12.62 -10.24 -1.55
N SER A 122 11.90 -11.26 -1.08
CA SER A 122 10.99 -11.10 0.04
C SER A 122 11.71 -10.99 1.39
N ASP A 123 12.94 -11.48 1.49
CA ASP A 123 13.80 -11.28 2.68
C ASP A 123 14.08 -9.79 2.93
N THR A 124 14.47 -9.04 1.88
CA THR A 124 14.71 -7.59 1.99
C THR A 124 13.43 -6.86 2.39
N LEU A 125 12.27 -7.21 1.80
CA LEU A 125 10.99 -6.60 2.17
C LEU A 125 10.60 -6.93 3.61
N LEU A 126 10.79 -8.18 4.04
CA LEU A 126 10.51 -8.62 5.41
C LEU A 126 11.40 -7.89 6.42
N ARG A 127 12.71 -7.82 6.15
CA ARG A 127 13.67 -7.06 6.97
C ARG A 127 13.29 -5.59 7.04
N TRP A 128 12.86 -5.00 5.92
CA TRP A 128 12.35 -3.62 5.92
C TRP A 128 11.15 -3.49 6.84
N VAL A 129 10.11 -4.30 6.66
CA VAL A 129 8.87 -4.23 7.47
C VAL A 129 9.15 -4.42 8.96
N VAL A 130 10.01 -5.35 9.34
CA VAL A 130 10.36 -5.61 10.76
C VAL A 130 11.12 -4.44 11.40
N ASN A 131 11.85 -3.64 10.61
CA ASN A 131 12.69 -2.56 11.14
C ASN A 131 12.17 -1.16 10.75
N GLN A 132 10.88 -1.01 10.42
CA GLN A 132 10.33 0.26 9.90
C GLN A 132 10.56 1.46 10.83
N GLU A 133 10.44 1.26 12.14
CA GLU A 133 10.63 2.33 13.14
C GLU A 133 12.10 2.70 13.36
N ALA A 134 13.04 1.79 13.01
CA ALA A 134 14.46 1.96 13.25
C ALA A 134 15.30 1.18 12.22
N LEU A 135 15.37 1.70 11.00
CA LEU A 135 16.12 1.08 9.90
C LEU A 135 17.64 1.19 10.14
N PRO A 136 18.37 0.07 10.23
CA PRO A 136 19.83 0.10 10.27
C PRO A 136 20.40 0.69 8.97
N ASP A 137 21.47 1.49 9.05
CA ASP A 137 22.07 2.18 7.90
C ASP A 137 22.36 1.26 6.70
N ALA A 138 22.81 0.03 6.97
CA ALA A 138 23.08 -0.97 5.96
C ALA A 138 21.80 -1.37 5.19
N LEU A 139 20.69 -1.60 5.92
CA LEU A 139 19.40 -1.95 5.34
C LEU A 139 18.77 -0.74 4.63
N LEU A 140 18.89 0.46 5.19
CA LEU A 140 18.46 1.69 4.53
C LEU A 140 19.15 1.87 3.17
N THR A 141 20.47 1.67 3.13
CA THR A 141 21.25 1.76 1.88
C THR A 141 20.82 0.70 0.87
N GLU A 142 20.53 -0.52 1.34
CA GLU A 142 20.02 -1.62 0.51
C GLU A 142 18.65 -1.26 -0.10
N CYS A 143 17.69 -0.84 0.73
CA CYS A 143 16.36 -0.40 0.31
C CYS A 143 16.42 0.79 -0.65
N ALA A 144 17.24 1.81 -0.36
CA ALA A 144 17.40 2.98 -1.21
C ALA A 144 17.92 2.62 -2.61
N LYS A 145 18.89 1.70 -2.71
CA LYS A 145 19.37 1.19 -4.01
C LYS A 145 18.27 0.47 -4.78
N LYS A 146 17.44 -0.31 -4.09
CA LYS A 146 16.31 -1.03 -4.69
C LYS A 146 15.24 -0.08 -5.21
N VAL A 147 14.78 0.86 -4.38
CA VAL A 147 13.82 1.91 -4.76
C VAL A 147 14.36 2.70 -5.95
N LYS A 148 15.63 3.12 -5.91
CA LYS A 148 16.26 3.83 -7.04
C LYS A 148 16.24 3.02 -8.34
N ALA A 149 16.51 1.72 -8.27
CA ALA A 149 16.46 0.84 -9.45
C ALA A 149 15.03 0.76 -10.01
N LEU A 150 14.01 0.64 -9.15
CA LEU A 150 12.60 0.63 -9.57
C LEU A 150 12.19 1.96 -10.20
N CYS A 151 12.44 3.08 -9.53
CA CYS A 151 12.12 4.41 -10.03
C CYS A 151 12.88 4.72 -11.34
N GLY A 152 14.15 4.31 -11.46
CA GLY A 152 14.92 4.48 -12.70
C GLY A 152 14.32 3.73 -13.90
N ILE A 153 13.76 2.55 -13.67
CA ILE A 153 13.06 1.76 -14.69
C ILE A 153 11.70 2.39 -15.03
N SER A 154 10.92 2.79 -14.03
CA SER A 154 9.58 3.37 -14.21
C SER A 154 9.61 4.76 -14.87
N VAL A 155 10.54 5.63 -14.48
CA VAL A 155 10.72 6.96 -15.10
C VAL A 155 11.13 6.81 -16.56
N CYS A 156 11.96 5.81 -16.90
CA CYS A 156 12.33 5.55 -18.29
C CYS A 156 11.13 5.08 -19.14
N MET A 157 10.18 4.32 -18.57
CA MET A 157 8.97 3.87 -19.27
C MET A 157 7.91 4.97 -19.45
N CYS A 158 7.82 5.94 -18.54
CA CYS A 158 6.90 7.07 -18.69
C CYS A 158 7.42 8.17 -19.64
N CYS A 159 8.70 8.14 -20.01
CA CYS A 159 9.33 9.10 -20.93
C CYS A 159 9.47 8.60 -22.38
N THR A 160 8.92 7.44 -22.71
CA THR A 160 8.84 6.88 -24.09
C THR A 160 7.41 6.85 -24.58
#